data_AF-X0V2E5-F1
#
_entry.id   AF-X0V2E5-F1
#
_cell.length_a   1.000
_cell.length_b   1.000
_cell.length_c   1.000
_cell.angle_alpha   90.00
_cell.angle_beta   90.00
_cell.angle_gamma   90.00
#
_symmetry.space_group_name_H-M   'P 1'
#
loop_
_entity.id
_entity.type
_entity.pdbx_description
1 polymer ?
#
loop_
_entity_poly.entity_id
_entity_poly.type
_entity_poly.pdbx_seq_one_letter_code
_entity_poly.pdbx_strand_id
1 'polypeptide(L)'
;PHSIKEGSIIKPHIHWIPKSNEAGKTVRWGMAYSFANIGALFPVETTIYVDAVTNNNADTHLVGYFPDISLSAMKISSILIIKVFRNSSSGFDTYTDDAYLLEFDLHIEKNTIGSREVLTK
;
A
#
# COMPACT_ATOMS: atom_id res chain seq x y z
N PRO A 1 0.63 -13.19 7.57
CA PRO A 1 0.40 -14.32 6.63
C PRO A 1 -0.46 -15.47 7.20
N HIS A 2 -0.31 -15.85 8.48
CA HIS A 2 -1.02 -17.03 9.06
C HIS A 2 -2.36 -16.71 9.75
N SER A 3 -2.83 -15.47 9.66
CA SER A 3 -4.11 -15.07 10.25
C SER A 3 -4.97 -14.25 9.32
N ILE A 4 -4.55 -14.12 8.05
CA ILE A 4 -5.35 -13.41 7.06
C ILE A 4 -6.55 -14.31 6.73
N LYS A 5 -7.74 -13.71 6.66
CA LYS A 5 -8.95 -14.37 6.19
C LYS A 5 -8.78 -14.68 4.70
N GLU A 6 -8.83 -15.94 4.32
CA GLU A 6 -8.77 -16.34 2.91
C GLU A 6 -9.90 -15.67 2.11
N GLY A 7 -9.60 -15.26 0.88
CA GLY A 7 -10.56 -14.55 0.02
C GLY A 7 -10.84 -13.08 0.41
N SER A 8 -10.17 -12.53 1.44
CA SER A 8 -10.26 -11.10 1.76
C SER A 8 -9.42 -10.22 0.83
N ILE A 9 -9.36 -8.92 1.12
CA ILE A 9 -8.55 -7.93 0.40
C ILE A 9 -7.42 -7.42 1.28
N ILE A 10 -6.28 -7.10 0.67
CA ILE A 10 -5.24 -6.27 1.28
C ILE A 10 -5.48 -4.83 0.84
N LYS A 11 -5.41 -3.88 1.78
CA LYS A 11 -5.45 -2.45 1.48
C LYS A 11 -4.05 -1.85 1.75
N PRO A 12 -3.19 -1.73 0.74
CA PRO A 12 -1.85 -1.19 0.90
C PRO A 12 -1.91 0.34 0.99
N HIS A 13 -1.13 0.91 1.89
CA HIS A 13 -0.91 2.35 1.93
C HIS A 13 0.50 2.68 2.41
N ILE A 14 0.89 3.91 2.16
CA ILE A 14 2.17 4.46 2.61
C ILE A 14 1.94 5.74 3.40
N HIS A 15 2.82 5.97 4.35
CA HIS A 15 2.98 7.25 5.03
C HIS A 15 4.21 7.96 4.49
N TRP A 16 4.07 9.23 4.13
CA TRP A 16 5.15 10.01 3.52
C TRP A 16 5.06 11.48 3.89
N ILE A 17 6.14 12.24 3.64
CA ILE A 17 6.20 13.70 3.85
C ILE A 17 6.83 14.40 2.63
N PRO A 18 6.33 15.58 2.21
CA PRO A 18 6.99 16.42 1.22
C PRO A 18 8.05 17.32 1.88
N LYS A 19 9.24 17.49 1.29
CA LYS A 19 10.29 18.34 1.86
C LYS A 19 9.99 19.84 1.71
N SER A 20 9.24 20.21 0.69
CA SER A 20 8.92 21.60 0.32
C SER A 20 7.42 21.86 0.31
N ASN A 21 7.08 23.14 0.47
CA ASN A 21 5.71 23.63 0.38
C ASN A 21 5.34 23.89 -1.09
N GLU A 22 4.97 22.84 -1.80
CA GLU A 22 4.44 22.93 -3.15
C GLU A 22 3.02 22.38 -3.22
N ALA A 23 2.03 23.20 -2.88
CA ALA A 23 0.62 22.83 -2.92
C ALA A 23 0.15 22.24 -4.26
N GLY A 24 -0.63 21.16 -4.21
CA GLY A 24 -1.32 20.62 -5.38
C GLY A 24 -0.42 19.89 -6.38
N LYS A 25 0.84 19.64 -6.02
CA LYS A 25 1.74 18.75 -6.76
C LYS A 25 1.46 17.30 -6.42
N THR A 26 1.96 16.41 -7.26
CA THR A 26 1.73 14.97 -7.13
C THR A 26 3.05 14.25 -7.00
N VAL A 27 3.18 13.43 -5.97
CA VAL A 27 4.22 12.40 -5.88
C VAL A 27 3.58 11.08 -6.32
N ARG A 28 4.12 10.46 -7.37
CA ARG A 28 3.59 9.17 -7.83
C ARG A 28 4.34 8.04 -7.15
N TRP A 29 3.64 7.30 -6.31
CA TRP A 29 4.17 6.11 -5.68
C TRP A 29 3.75 4.86 -6.45
N GLY A 30 4.66 3.90 -6.54
CA GLY A 30 4.48 2.60 -7.16
C GLY A 30 4.71 1.47 -6.17
N MET A 31 3.92 0.43 -6.30
CA MET A 31 4.10 -0.83 -5.58
C MET A 31 4.05 -1.98 -6.58
N ALA A 32 5.17 -2.68 -6.73
CA ALA A 32 5.23 -3.94 -7.46
C ALA A 32 5.09 -5.09 -6.46
N TYR A 33 4.27 -6.09 -6.80
CA TYR A 33 4.05 -7.24 -5.93
C TYR A 33 3.84 -8.54 -6.70
N SER A 34 4.20 -9.66 -6.07
CA SER A 34 3.94 -11.02 -6.53
C SER A 34 3.75 -11.94 -5.34
N PHE A 35 2.88 -12.95 -5.44
CA PHE A 35 2.65 -13.89 -4.35
C PHE A 35 2.69 -15.34 -4.85
N ALA A 36 3.05 -16.25 -3.95
CA ALA A 36 3.01 -17.67 -4.21
C ALA A 36 2.45 -18.43 -3.00
N ASN A 37 1.66 -19.46 -3.28
CA ASN A 37 1.32 -20.52 -2.33
C ASN A 37 2.54 -21.45 -2.15
N ILE A 38 2.58 -22.23 -1.07
CA ILE A 38 3.62 -23.25 -0.87
C ILE A 38 3.67 -24.19 -2.08
N GLY A 39 4.86 -24.38 -2.66
CA GLY A 39 5.08 -25.26 -3.81
C GLY A 39 4.70 -24.65 -5.17
N ALA A 40 4.21 -23.41 -5.21
CA ALA A 40 3.94 -22.70 -6.46
C ALA A 40 5.10 -21.75 -6.84
N LEU A 41 5.23 -21.45 -8.13
CA LEU A 41 6.11 -20.40 -8.63
C LEU A 41 5.50 -19.02 -8.38
N PHE A 42 6.34 -18.01 -8.13
CA PHE A 42 5.90 -16.63 -8.15
C PHE A 42 5.56 -16.22 -9.59
N PRO A 43 4.37 -15.65 -9.86
CA PRO A 43 4.05 -15.07 -11.16
C PRO A 43 4.87 -13.80 -11.43
N VAL A 44 4.77 -13.30 -12.66
CA VAL A 44 5.26 -11.96 -13.04
C VAL A 44 4.64 -10.92 -12.11
N GLU A 45 5.43 -9.96 -11.65
CA GLU A 45 5.00 -8.92 -10.73
C GLU A 45 3.91 -8.03 -11.34
N THR A 46 2.89 -7.74 -10.55
CA THR A 46 1.88 -6.73 -10.85
C THR A 46 2.33 -5.42 -10.22
N THR A 47 2.30 -4.31 -10.98
CA THR A 47 2.59 -2.98 -10.46
C THR A 47 1.31 -2.15 -10.37
N ILE A 48 1.05 -1.56 -9.20
CA ILE A 48 -0.03 -0.61 -8.95
C ILE A 48 0.55 0.75 -8.53
N TYR A 49 -0.20 1.82 -8.75
CA TYR A 49 0.25 3.19 -8.49
C TYR A 49 -0.77 3.96 -7.67
N VAL A 50 -0.28 4.96 -6.93
CA VAL A 50 -1.09 6.02 -6.33
C VAL A 50 -0.46 7.38 -6.63
N ASP A 51 -1.31 8.34 -7.01
CA ASP A 51 -0.94 9.73 -7.20
C ASP A 51 -1.27 10.49 -5.91
N ALA A 52 -0.27 10.68 -5.04
CA ALA A 52 -0.44 11.31 -3.74
C ALA A 52 -0.20 12.82 -3.85
N VAL A 53 -1.21 13.62 -3.52
CA VAL A 53 -1.18 15.07 -3.68
C VAL A 53 -0.58 15.75 -2.44
N THR A 54 0.36 16.66 -2.65
CA THR A 54 0.95 17.51 -1.61
C THR A 54 -0.06 18.53 -1.08
N ASN A 55 0.07 18.87 0.20
CA ASN A 55 -0.67 19.97 0.81
C ASN A 55 0.18 21.26 0.82
N ASN A 56 -0.29 22.29 1.54
CA ASN A 56 0.38 23.60 1.64
C ASN A 56 1.48 23.65 2.71
N ASN A 57 2.03 22.51 3.14
CA ASN A 57 2.91 22.44 4.30
C ASN A 57 4.01 21.39 4.12
N ALA A 58 5.27 21.84 4.11
CA ALA A 58 6.43 20.95 4.19
C ALA A 58 6.37 20.09 5.46
N ASP A 59 6.99 18.90 5.39
CA ASP A 59 7.12 17.92 6.46
C ASP A 59 5.76 17.44 7.04
N THR A 60 4.64 17.65 6.34
CA THR A 60 3.33 17.14 6.79
C THR A 60 3.18 15.65 6.50
N HIS A 61 2.72 14.90 7.50
CA HIS A 61 2.36 13.49 7.37
C HIS A 61 1.17 13.30 6.43
N LEU A 62 1.43 12.70 5.27
CA LEU A 62 0.44 12.40 4.24
C LEU A 62 0.34 10.88 4.02
N VAL A 63 -0.80 10.45 3.48
CA VAL A 63 -1.08 9.04 3.19
C VAL A 63 -1.35 8.84 1.70
N GLY A 64 -0.70 7.86 1.09
CA GLY A 64 -0.99 7.39 -0.26
C GLY A 64 -1.68 6.02 -0.21
N TYR A 65 -2.92 5.93 -0.68
CA TYR A 65 -3.69 4.68 -0.72
C TYR A 65 -3.56 4.02 -2.10
N PHE A 66 -2.97 2.82 -2.14
CA PHE A 66 -2.91 2.04 -3.36
C PHE A 66 -4.26 1.34 -3.64
N PRO A 67 -4.51 0.90 -4.89
CA PRO A 67 -5.61 -0.01 -5.19
C PRO A 67 -5.58 -1.28 -4.31
N ASP A 68 -6.77 -1.75 -3.92
CA ASP A 68 -6.93 -2.98 -3.14
C ASP A 68 -6.41 -4.20 -3.92
N ILE A 69 -5.74 -5.11 -3.21
CA ILE A 69 -5.28 -6.39 -3.77
C ILE A 69 -6.23 -7.51 -3.32
N SER A 70 -6.83 -8.22 -4.28
CA SER A 70 -7.60 -9.42 -3.99
C SER A 70 -6.71 -10.57 -3.55
N LEU A 71 -7.10 -11.27 -2.48
CA LEU A 71 -6.44 -12.48 -1.98
C LEU A 71 -7.18 -13.77 -2.33
N SER A 72 -8.10 -13.72 -3.31
CA SER A 72 -8.89 -14.88 -3.74
C SER A 72 -8.04 -16.11 -4.11
N ALA A 73 -6.81 -15.91 -4.59
CA ALA A 73 -5.89 -16.99 -4.95
C ALA A 73 -4.81 -17.31 -3.89
N MET A 74 -4.76 -16.56 -2.78
CA MET A 74 -3.84 -16.80 -1.67
C MET A 74 -4.47 -17.75 -0.65
N LYS A 75 -3.73 -18.80 -0.30
CA LYS A 75 -4.06 -19.72 0.79
C LYS A 75 -3.28 -19.38 2.06
N ILE A 76 -3.65 -19.98 3.18
CA ILE A 76 -2.83 -19.98 4.40
C ILE A 76 -1.36 -20.30 4.04
N SER A 77 -0.44 -19.54 4.63
CA SER A 77 1.01 -19.63 4.39
C SER A 77 1.49 -19.18 3.01
N SER A 78 0.67 -18.49 2.22
CA SER A 78 1.16 -17.74 1.06
C SER A 78 2.16 -16.66 1.49
N ILE A 79 3.15 -16.39 0.64
CA ILE A 79 4.14 -15.34 0.81
C ILE A 79 3.96 -14.28 -0.29
N LEU A 80 4.10 -13.02 0.09
CA LEU A 80 4.00 -11.85 -0.77
C LEU A 80 5.37 -11.17 -0.85
N ILE A 81 5.86 -10.95 -2.07
CA ILE A 81 7.03 -10.12 -2.37
C ILE A 81 6.51 -8.74 -2.74
N ILE A 82 7.15 -7.69 -2.21
CA ILE A 82 6.74 -6.30 -2.43
C ILE A 82 7.98 -5.43 -2.67
N LYS A 83 7.86 -4.52 -3.64
CA LYS A 83 8.76 -3.40 -3.86
C LYS A 83 7.95 -2.11 -3.88
N VAL A 84 8.23 -1.20 -2.96
CA VAL A 84 7.67 0.16 -2.93
C VAL A 84 8.72 1.13 -3.49
N PHE A 85 8.30 2.06 -4.35
CA PHE A 85 9.18 3.04 -4.98
C PHE A 85 8.43 4.32 -5.34
N ARG A 86 9.14 5.44 -5.47
CA ARG A 86 8.63 6.63 -6.16
C ARG A 86 8.88 6.50 -7.66
N ASN A 87 7.88 6.78 -8.48
CA ASN A 87 7.97 6.76 -9.94
C ASN A 87 8.22 8.16 -10.50
N SER A 88 9.39 8.73 -10.18
CA SER A 88 9.75 10.12 -10.48
C SER A 88 9.94 10.43 -11.98
N SER A 89 10.08 9.41 -12.84
CA SER A 89 10.16 9.60 -14.29
C SER A 89 8.79 9.71 -14.97
N SER A 90 7.70 9.48 -14.24
CA SER A 90 6.34 9.59 -14.75
C SER A 90 5.92 11.05 -14.90
N GLY A 91 5.24 11.40 -16.01
CA GLY A 91 4.63 12.73 -16.15
C GLY A 91 3.51 13.04 -15.15
N PHE A 92 3.05 12.03 -14.39
CA PHE A 92 2.13 12.20 -13.27
C PHE A 92 2.84 12.58 -11.95
N ASP A 93 4.16 12.35 -11.84
CA ASP A 93 4.96 12.87 -10.72
C ASP A 93 5.35 14.32 -11.04
N THR A 94 4.55 15.26 -10.52
CA THR A 94 4.71 16.69 -10.79
C THR A 94 5.41 17.44 -9.66
N TYR A 95 5.73 16.74 -8.57
CA TYR A 95 6.47 17.26 -7.44
C TYR A 95 7.97 17.14 -7.72
N THR A 96 8.73 18.23 -7.69
CA THR A 96 10.13 18.20 -8.16
C THR A 96 11.16 18.05 -7.04
N ASP A 97 10.73 18.09 -5.78
CA ASP A 97 11.61 18.03 -4.61
C ASP A 97 11.60 16.63 -3.94
N ASP A 98 12.35 16.48 -2.86
CA ASP A 98 12.44 15.28 -2.05
C ASP A 98 11.11 14.93 -1.37
N ALA A 99 10.73 13.66 -1.47
CA ALA A 99 9.61 13.08 -0.75
C ALA A 99 10.12 11.90 0.07
N TYR A 100 9.96 11.95 1.39
CA TYR A 100 10.43 10.89 2.27
C TYR A 100 9.32 9.89 2.57
N LEU A 101 9.59 8.61 2.32
CA LEU A 101 8.75 7.51 2.77
C LEU A 101 9.02 7.27 4.26
N LEU A 102 7.97 7.26 5.07
CA LEU A 102 8.05 7.01 6.51
C LEU A 102 7.73 5.54 6.83
N GLU A 103 6.64 5.03 6.27
CA GLU A 103 6.11 3.69 6.58
C GLU A 103 5.34 3.12 5.40
N PHE A 104 5.27 1.80 5.33
CA PHE A 104 4.43 1.04 4.42
C PHE A 104 3.59 0.03 5.19
N ASP A 105 2.28 0.09 5.00
CA ASP A 105 1.30 -0.65 5.77
C ASP A 105 0.35 -1.45 4.89
N LEU A 106 -0.04 -2.60 5.43
CA LEU A 106 -1.02 -3.50 4.83
C LEU A 106 -2.17 -3.71 5.81
N HIS A 107 -3.32 -3.09 5.56
CA HIS A 107 -4.53 -3.47 6.28
C HIS A 107 -5.05 -4.79 5.72
N ILE A 108 -5.22 -5.77 6.61
CA ILE A 108 -5.68 -7.12 6.32
C ILE A 108 -6.88 -7.47 7.18
N GLU A 109 -7.81 -8.25 6.64
CA GLU A 109 -8.85 -8.87 7.46
C GLU A 109 -8.32 -10.14 8.14
N LYS A 110 -8.66 -10.29 9.42
CA LYS A 110 -8.34 -11.47 10.22
C LYS A 110 -9.61 -12.01 10.86
N ASN A 111 -9.82 -13.31 10.77
CA ASN A 111 -10.84 -13.99 11.56
C ASN A 111 -10.42 -13.99 13.04
N THR A 112 -11.33 -13.61 13.93
CA THR A 112 -11.09 -13.58 15.38
C THR A 112 -12.18 -14.33 16.12
N ILE A 113 -11.86 -14.93 17.27
CA ILE A 113 -12.86 -15.56 18.15
C ILE A 113 -13.60 -14.43 18.92
N GLY A 114 -14.92 -14.39 18.83
CA GLY A 114 -15.80 -13.42 19.52
C GLY A 114 -16.52 -12.43 18.58
N SER A 115 -17.71 -11.98 19.00
CA SER A 115 -18.48 -10.93 18.32
C SER A 115 -17.88 -9.56 18.61
N ARG A 116 -17.43 -8.84 17.57
CA ARG A 116 -16.87 -7.49 17.68
C ARG A 116 -17.86 -6.38 17.30
N GLU A 117 -19.10 -6.75 16.97
CA GLU A 117 -20.15 -5.78 16.60
C GLU A 117 -21.00 -5.31 17.80
N VAL A 118 -20.76 -5.82 19.01
CA VAL A 118 -21.42 -5.33 20.22
C VAL A 118 -20.60 -4.16 20.79
N LEU A 119 -21.00 -2.93 20.42
CA LEU A 119 -20.33 -1.68 20.83
C LEU A 119 -20.96 -1.01 22.07
N THR A 120 -21.93 -1.65 22.71
CA THR A 120 -22.55 -1.15 23.95
C THR A 120 -22.64 -2.27 24.99
N LYS A 121 -22.24 -1.92 26.21
CA LYS A 121 -22.45 -2.72 27.41
C LYS A 121 -23.80 -2.38 28.03
#